data_AF-A0A1H7CHI5-F1
#
_entry.id   AF-A0A1H7CHI5-F1
#
_cell.length_a   1.000
_cell.length_b   1.000
_cell.length_c   1.000
_cell.angle_alpha   90.00
_cell.angle_beta   90.00
_cell.angle_gamma   90.00
#
_symmetry.space_group_name_H-M   'P 1'
#
loop_
_entity.id
_entity.type
_entity.pdbx_description
1 polymer ?
#
loop_
_entity_poly.entity_id
_entity_poly.type
_entity_poly.pdbx_seq_one_letter_code
_entity_poly.pdbx_strand_id
1 'polypeptide(L)'
;MTEWLLTYLLHSTLVLSPVLLLVNVFTPAAALRDRLLRLALCLPVGTALLSVSVFSPPRVVGLMTAAAPTRAPERAPTTLAPQRLDGAVARPGASTHAAIPLPLSKPGVPWALILLLGSAGWTVVRYGLAWRHLPLRSARPSDDPALQRILGDVARHAPLRHVRLLQGPVAGPCALGRHTILIPPDLTNHLTHQQLNAVVAHEYAHLLRRDPAWTVALGALTHLLWFQPLNWMVLAAWRRASEEACDAWAARTVSPTHLAHALLRLAQPASRPAHALLSPSASTSHLTVRITAWNDPLGADQEAKHFAPVSP
;
A
#
# COMPACT_ATOMS: atom_id res chain seq x y z
N MET A 1 -5.38 -4.00 20.65
CA MET A 1 -4.36 -3.56 19.66
C MET A 1 -3.34 -4.64 19.37
N THR A 2 -2.77 -5.30 20.38
CA THR A 2 -1.88 -6.46 20.18
C THR A 2 -2.54 -7.60 19.41
N GLU A 3 -3.79 -7.94 19.73
CA GLU A 3 -4.59 -8.94 18.99
C GLU A 3 -4.75 -8.57 17.52
N TRP A 4 -5.11 -7.30 17.23
CA TRP A 4 -5.24 -6.80 15.86
C TRP A 4 -3.93 -6.92 15.07
N LEU A 5 -2.80 -6.55 15.67
CA LEU A 5 -1.48 -6.67 15.04
C LEU A 5 -1.16 -8.13 14.72
N LEU A 6 -1.45 -9.06 15.65
CA LEU A 6 -1.24 -10.48 15.43
C LEU A 6 -2.13 -11.03 14.32
N THR A 7 -3.41 -10.65 14.30
CA THR A 7 -4.35 -11.01 13.23
C THR A 7 -3.85 -10.50 11.89
N TYR A 8 -3.45 -9.23 11.80
CA TYR A 8 -2.87 -8.67 10.60
C TYR A 8 -1.62 -9.43 10.16
N LEU A 9 -0.69 -9.72 11.08
CA LEU A 9 0.55 -10.43 10.78
C LEU A 9 0.29 -11.80 10.14
N LEU A 10 -0.65 -12.56 10.69
CA LEU A 10 -1.06 -13.86 10.15
C LEU A 10 -1.69 -13.74 8.77
N HIS A 11 -2.69 -12.86 8.62
CA HIS A 11 -3.42 -12.70 7.36
C HIS A 11 -2.51 -12.16 6.24
N SER A 12 -1.65 -11.19 6.55
CA SER A 12 -0.69 -10.67 5.59
C SER A 12 0.29 -11.74 5.16
N THR A 13 0.80 -12.57 6.08
CA THR A 13 1.77 -13.62 5.71
C THR A 13 1.15 -14.68 4.81
N LEU A 14 -0.10 -15.09 5.09
CA LEU A 14 -0.85 -16.06 4.31
C LEU A 14 -1.22 -15.56 2.91
N VAL A 15 -1.44 -14.26 2.73
CA VAL A 15 -1.78 -13.68 1.42
C VAL A 15 -0.52 -13.28 0.63
N LEU A 16 0.45 -12.63 1.26
CA LEU A 16 1.60 -12.05 0.56
C LEU A 16 2.59 -13.13 0.09
N SER A 17 2.81 -14.19 0.88
CA SER A 17 3.76 -15.26 0.53
C SER A 17 3.41 -16.00 -0.77
N PRO A 18 2.17 -16.52 -0.96
CA PRO A 18 1.83 -17.21 -2.20
C PRO A 18 1.81 -16.26 -3.41
N VAL A 19 1.41 -15.00 -3.24
CA VAL A 19 1.46 -14.01 -4.34
C VAL A 19 2.89 -13.75 -4.76
N LEU A 20 3.80 -13.52 -3.81
CA LEU A 20 5.24 -13.34 -4.10
C LEU A 20 5.84 -14.56 -4.80
N LEU A 21 5.49 -15.76 -4.34
CA LEU A 21 5.93 -17.00 -4.98
C LEU A 21 5.41 -17.08 -6.43
N LEU A 22 4.11 -16.84 -6.63
CA LEU A 22 3.47 -16.89 -7.95
C LEU A 22 4.14 -15.93 -8.93
N VAL A 23 4.37 -14.67 -8.54
CA VAL A 23 4.95 -13.66 -9.44
C VAL A 23 6.44 -13.89 -9.71
N ASN A 24 7.16 -14.54 -8.79
CA ASN A 24 8.57 -14.88 -8.97
C ASN A 24 8.76 -16.17 -9.80
N VAL A 25 7.82 -17.11 -9.73
CA VAL A 25 7.92 -18.41 -10.42
C VAL A 25 7.30 -18.38 -11.82
N PHE A 26 6.13 -17.77 -12.00
CA PHE A 26 5.33 -17.93 -13.22
C PHE A 26 5.33 -16.72 -14.17
N THR A 27 6.20 -15.73 -13.93
CA THR A 27 6.32 -14.46 -14.69
C THR A 27 5.03 -14.04 -15.44
N PRO A 28 3.91 -13.82 -14.71
CA PRO A 28 2.65 -13.47 -15.35
C PRO A 28 2.77 -12.15 -16.09
N ALA A 29 1.87 -11.93 -17.07
CA ALA A 29 1.79 -10.68 -17.81
C ALA A 29 1.82 -9.47 -16.85
N ALA A 30 2.52 -8.40 -17.23
CA ALA A 30 2.84 -7.29 -16.34
C ALA A 30 1.56 -6.64 -15.76
N ALA A 31 0.49 -6.55 -16.55
CA ALA A 31 -0.82 -6.09 -16.08
C ALA A 31 -1.45 -6.97 -14.99
N LEU A 32 -1.36 -8.29 -15.11
CA LEU A 32 -1.86 -9.22 -14.09
C LEU A 32 -1.01 -9.13 -12.82
N ARG A 33 0.31 -9.05 -12.99
CA ARG A 33 1.25 -8.89 -11.86
C ARG A 33 0.97 -7.62 -11.06
N ASP A 34 0.76 -6.48 -11.74
CA ASP A 34 0.38 -5.22 -11.09
C ASP A 34 -0.88 -5.36 -10.22
N ARG A 35 -1.94 -5.95 -10.78
CA ARG A 35 -3.22 -6.16 -10.07
C ARG A 35 -3.09 -7.08 -8.87
N LEU A 36 -2.41 -8.22 -9.04
CA LEU A 36 -2.20 -9.19 -7.97
C LEU A 36 -1.44 -8.55 -6.81
N LEU A 37 -0.40 -7.77 -7.09
CA LEU A 37 0.42 -7.13 -6.06
C LEU A 37 -0.33 -5.98 -5.35
N ARG A 38 -1.16 -5.20 -6.07
CA ARG A 38 -2.05 -4.20 -5.47
C ARG A 38 -3.05 -4.84 -4.51
N LEU A 39 -3.72 -5.91 -4.96
CA LEU A 39 -4.69 -6.64 -4.16
C LEU A 39 -4.02 -7.30 -2.94
N ALA A 40 -2.83 -7.88 -3.12
CA ALA A 40 -2.09 -8.52 -2.04
C ALA A 40 -1.78 -7.55 -0.88
N LEU A 41 -1.42 -6.29 -1.17
CA LEU A 41 -1.19 -5.28 -0.12
C LEU A 41 -2.50 -4.79 0.54
N CYS A 42 -3.59 -4.67 -0.22
CA CYS A 42 -4.84 -4.10 0.29
C CYS A 42 -5.71 -5.11 1.05
N LEU A 43 -5.75 -6.37 0.61
CA LEU A 43 -6.66 -7.40 1.14
C LEU A 43 -6.44 -7.69 2.64
N PRO A 44 -5.20 -7.85 3.14
CA PRO A 44 -4.95 -8.10 4.57
C PRO A 44 -5.36 -6.92 5.47
N VAL A 45 -5.32 -5.69 4.95
CA VAL A 45 -5.80 -4.51 5.69
C VAL A 45 -7.32 -4.56 5.80
N GLY A 46 -8.02 -4.88 4.70
CA GLY A 46 -9.47 -5.02 4.70
C GLY A 46 -9.97 -6.12 5.65
N THR A 47 -9.34 -7.29 5.64
CA THR A 47 -9.72 -8.41 6.52
C THR A 47 -9.45 -8.09 8.00
N ALA A 48 -8.33 -7.43 8.31
CA ALA A 48 -8.01 -7.02 9.67
C ALA A 48 -8.93 -5.90 10.22
N LEU A 49 -9.51 -5.07 9.36
CA LEU A 49 -10.53 -4.08 9.77
C LEU A 49 -11.90 -4.73 10.02
N LEU A 50 -12.27 -5.73 9.20
CA LEU A 50 -13.52 -6.46 9.35
C LEU A 50 -13.55 -7.31 10.62
N SER A 51 -12.43 -7.94 10.99
CA SER A 51 -12.34 -8.77 12.21
C SER A 51 -12.63 -7.97 13.49
N VAL A 52 -12.20 -6.70 13.56
CA VAL A 52 -12.51 -5.80 14.68
C VAL A 52 -14.01 -5.51 14.79
N SER A 53 -14.69 -5.44 13.65
CA SER A 53 -16.12 -5.10 13.58
C SER A 53 -17.03 -6.28 13.90
N VAL A 54 -16.60 -7.51 13.58
CA VAL A 54 -17.41 -8.73 13.75
C VAL A 54 -17.16 -9.43 15.09
N PHE A 55 -15.96 -9.34 15.66
CA PHE A 55 -15.56 -10.08 16.87
C PHE A 55 -15.42 -9.22 18.14
N SER A 56 -15.89 -7.97 18.14
CA SER A 56 -15.97 -7.20 19.39
C SER A 56 -17.11 -7.77 20.26
N PRO A 57 -16.84 -8.42 21.41
CA PRO A 57 -17.91 -8.87 22.28
C PRO A 57 -18.74 -7.66 22.74
N PRO A 58 -20.08 -7.78 22.86
CA PRO A 58 -20.89 -6.70 23.41
C PRO A 58 -20.31 -6.34 24.77
N ARG A 59 -19.98 -5.05 24.98
CA ARG A 59 -19.62 -4.53 26.30
C ARG A 59 -20.85 -4.66 27.17
N VAL A 60 -21.00 -5.79 27.85
CA VAL A 60 -21.96 -5.93 28.94
C VAL A 60 -21.46 -5.00 30.03
N VAL A 61 -21.98 -3.78 30.06
CA VAL A 61 -21.92 -2.92 31.24
C VAL A 61 -22.68 -3.68 32.30
N GLY A 62 -21.95 -4.40 33.16
CA GLY A 62 -22.50 -5.09 34.30
C GLY A 62 -23.10 -4.06 35.25
N LEU A 63 -24.38 -3.73 35.06
CA LEU A 63 -25.17 -3.11 36.10
C LEU A 63 -25.19 -4.12 37.24
N MET A 64 -24.38 -3.88 38.27
CA MET A 64 -24.40 -4.64 39.51
C MET A 64 -25.81 -4.55 40.07
N THR A 65 -26.66 -5.53 39.80
CA THR A 65 -27.89 -5.74 40.54
C THR A 65 -27.48 -6.24 41.91
N ALA A 66 -27.27 -5.30 42.84
CA ALA A 66 -27.14 -5.60 44.24
C ALA A 66 -28.41 -6.37 44.67
N ALA A 67 -28.29 -7.68 44.82
CA ALA A 67 -29.34 -8.50 45.38
C ALA A 67 -29.59 -8.00 46.82
N ALA A 68 -30.74 -7.38 47.04
CA ALA A 68 -31.17 -6.96 48.36
C ALA A 68 -31.25 -8.20 49.28
N PRO A 69 -30.75 -8.13 50.53
CA PRO A 69 -30.83 -9.27 51.43
C PRO A 69 -32.28 -9.51 51.83
N THR A 70 -32.81 -10.68 51.48
CA THR A 70 -34.14 -11.13 51.88
C THR A 70 -34.20 -11.25 53.40
N ARG A 71 -35.00 -10.41 54.04
CA ARG A 71 -35.30 -10.45 55.48
C ARG A 71 -36.10 -11.72 55.77
N ALA A 72 -35.54 -12.66 56.53
CA ALA A 72 -36.29 -13.80 57.08
C ALA A 72 -37.22 -13.31 58.21
N PRO A 73 -38.44 -13.88 58.36
CA PRO A 73 -39.33 -13.47 59.44
C PRO A 73 -38.89 -14.10 60.77
N GLU A 74 -38.83 -13.25 61.76
CA GLU A 74 -38.58 -13.53 63.18
C GLU A 74 -39.80 -14.22 63.80
N ARG A 75 -39.62 -15.42 64.37
CA ARG A 75 -40.50 -15.99 65.39
C ARG A 75 -39.66 -16.67 66.46
N ALA A 76 -39.81 -16.20 67.69
CA ALA A 76 -39.36 -16.84 68.94
C ALA A 76 -40.61 -17.23 69.77
N PRO A 77 -40.48 -17.83 70.97
CA PRO A 77 -39.90 -19.15 71.27
C PRO A 77 -40.87 -20.01 72.12
N THR A 78 -40.78 -21.35 72.13
CA THR A 78 -41.27 -22.16 73.29
C THR A 78 -40.56 -23.53 73.38
N THR A 79 -39.62 -23.59 74.33
CA THR A 79 -39.32 -24.59 75.39
C THR A 79 -39.68 -26.08 75.24
N LEU A 80 -38.66 -26.96 75.30
CA LEU A 80 -38.38 -27.97 76.36
C LEU A 80 -37.35 -29.02 75.87
N ALA A 81 -36.28 -29.24 76.65
CA ALA A 81 -35.21 -30.23 76.45
C ALA A 81 -35.52 -31.56 77.17
N PRO A 82 -34.64 -32.61 77.23
CA PRO A 82 -33.40 -32.92 76.50
C PRO A 82 -33.32 -34.38 75.97
N GLN A 83 -32.50 -34.68 74.95
CA GLN A 83 -31.58 -35.86 74.95
C GLN A 83 -30.74 -35.96 73.68
N ARG A 84 -29.48 -36.36 73.89
CA ARG A 84 -28.40 -36.57 72.92
C ARG A 84 -28.73 -37.68 71.91
N LEU A 85 -28.18 -37.56 70.70
CA LEU A 85 -27.39 -38.61 70.06
C LEU A 85 -26.55 -38.02 68.93
N ASP A 86 -25.26 -38.34 68.99
CA ASP A 86 -24.22 -37.97 68.05
C ASP A 86 -24.57 -38.43 66.63
N GLY A 87 -24.35 -37.53 65.68
CA GLY A 87 -24.58 -37.78 64.27
C GLY A 87 -24.05 -36.61 63.46
N ALA A 88 -22.72 -36.53 63.35
CA ALA A 88 -22.04 -35.61 62.45
C ALA A 88 -22.43 -35.94 60.99
N VAL A 89 -23.51 -35.35 60.51
CA VAL A 89 -23.82 -35.29 59.08
C VAL A 89 -22.92 -34.20 58.50
N ALA A 90 -21.81 -34.63 57.91
CA ALA A 90 -20.98 -33.79 57.06
C ALA A 90 -21.85 -33.24 55.92
N ARG A 91 -22.21 -31.95 55.99
CA ARG A 91 -22.70 -31.22 54.83
C ARG A 91 -21.59 -31.22 53.79
N PRO A 92 -21.82 -31.57 52.51
CA PRO A 92 -20.84 -31.32 51.47
C PRO A 92 -20.60 -29.81 51.45
N GLY A 93 -19.39 -29.42 51.87
CA GLY A 93 -18.97 -28.03 51.87
C GLY A 93 -19.20 -27.48 50.47
N ALA A 94 -20.02 -26.43 50.38
CA ALA A 94 -20.08 -25.62 49.19
C ALA A 94 -18.64 -25.24 48.85
N SER A 95 -18.12 -25.77 47.74
CA SER A 95 -16.88 -25.33 47.14
C SER A 95 -17.12 -23.89 46.70
N THR A 96 -16.91 -22.95 47.62
CA THR A 96 -16.61 -21.57 47.26
C THR A 96 -15.36 -21.66 46.40
N HIS A 97 -15.55 -21.70 45.08
CA HIS A 97 -14.48 -21.38 44.14
C HIS A 97 -13.99 -20.01 44.58
N ALA A 98 -12.86 -19.97 45.27
CA ALA A 98 -12.17 -18.74 45.57
C ALA A 98 -11.93 -18.08 44.21
N ALA A 99 -12.72 -17.05 43.91
CA ALA A 99 -12.49 -16.23 42.74
C ALA A 99 -11.09 -15.66 42.93
N ILE A 100 -10.12 -16.22 42.21
CA ILE A 100 -8.78 -15.65 42.15
C ILE A 100 -8.99 -14.22 41.65
N PRO A 101 -8.74 -13.18 42.46
CA PRO A 101 -8.84 -11.82 41.94
C PRO A 101 -7.78 -11.72 40.86
N LEU A 102 -8.21 -11.68 39.59
CA LEU A 102 -7.30 -11.36 38.50
C LEU A 102 -6.68 -10.02 38.88
N PRO A 103 -5.35 -9.91 38.99
CA PRO A 103 -4.74 -8.62 39.20
C PRO A 103 -5.16 -7.75 38.03
N LEU A 104 -5.90 -6.66 38.30
CA LEU A 104 -6.08 -5.59 37.34
C LEU A 104 -4.69 -5.09 37.00
N SER A 105 -4.12 -5.61 35.92
CA SER A 105 -2.88 -5.15 35.35
C SER A 105 -3.07 -3.66 35.06
N LYS A 106 -2.28 -2.81 35.73
CA LYS A 106 -2.21 -1.39 35.41
C LYS A 106 -2.07 -1.29 33.89
N PRO A 107 -2.88 -0.49 33.19
CA PRO A 107 -2.77 -0.40 31.74
C PRO A 107 -1.37 0.12 31.44
N GLY A 108 -0.49 -0.79 31.04
CA GLY A 108 0.86 -0.46 30.63
C GLY A 108 0.77 0.52 29.47
N VAL A 109 1.80 1.36 29.31
CA VAL A 109 1.90 2.27 28.18
C VAL A 109 1.65 1.48 26.89
N PRO A 110 0.71 1.90 26.02
CA PRO A 110 0.36 1.16 24.82
C PRO A 110 1.43 1.37 23.75
N TRP A 111 2.62 0.79 23.94
CA TRP A 111 3.79 0.98 23.08
C TRP A 111 3.51 0.78 21.59
N ALA A 112 2.70 -0.21 21.23
CA ALA A 112 2.31 -0.42 19.84
C ALA A 112 1.51 0.76 19.24
N LEU A 113 0.75 1.50 20.04
CA LEU A 113 0.01 2.69 19.60
C LEU A 113 0.97 3.83 19.38
N ILE A 114 1.92 4.00 20.31
CA ILE A 114 2.99 5.00 20.19
C ILE A 114 3.82 4.74 18.93
N LEU A 115 4.19 3.48 18.65
CA LEU A 115 4.94 3.12 17.45
C LEU A 115 4.14 3.34 16.16
N LEU A 116 2.84 3.04 16.16
CA LEU A 116 1.95 3.30 15.02
C LEU A 116 1.74 4.80 14.79
N LEU A 117 1.54 5.59 15.85
CA LEU A 117 1.43 7.05 15.75
C LEU A 117 2.75 7.68 15.31
N GLY A 118 3.87 7.16 15.81
CA GLY A 118 5.21 7.57 15.39
C GLY A 118 5.48 7.26 13.92
N SER A 119 5.12 6.07 13.43
CA SER A 119 5.26 5.72 12.01
C SER A 119 4.33 6.54 11.12
N ALA A 120 3.11 6.83 11.58
CA ALA A 120 2.19 7.72 10.88
C ALA A 120 2.74 9.15 10.79
N GLY A 121 3.22 9.71 11.90
CA GLY A 121 3.86 11.03 11.95
C GLY A 121 5.08 11.10 11.03
N TRP A 122 5.95 10.09 11.06
CA TRP A 122 7.09 9.99 10.17
C TRP A 122 6.69 9.93 8.68
N THR A 123 5.63 9.18 8.36
CA THR A 123 5.10 9.09 7.00
C THR A 123 4.61 10.43 6.50
N VAL A 124 3.88 11.18 7.34
CA VAL A 124 3.41 12.54 7.02
C VAL A 124 4.59 13.49 6.80
N VAL A 125 5.59 13.49 7.69
CA VAL A 125 6.79 14.33 7.55
C VAL A 125 7.52 14.00 6.25
N ARG A 126 7.75 12.72 5.95
CA ARG A 126 8.45 12.27 4.74
C ARG A 126 7.73 12.72 3.47
N TYR A 127 6.42 12.50 3.37
CA TYR A 127 5.66 12.92 2.18
C TYR A 127 5.50 14.44 2.12
N GLY A 128 5.39 15.13 3.25
CA GLY A 128 5.37 16.60 3.32
C GLY A 128 6.69 17.23 2.84
N LEU A 129 7.83 16.66 3.26
CA LEU A 129 9.15 17.05 2.77
C LEU A 129 9.27 16.76 1.27
N ALA A 130 8.90 15.56 0.82
CA ALA A 130 8.91 15.22 -0.60
C ALA A 130 8.07 16.20 -1.43
N TRP A 131 6.85 16.52 -0.97
CA TRP A 131 5.98 17.50 -1.61
C TRP A 131 6.58 18.90 -1.66
N ARG A 132 7.24 19.34 -0.58
CA ARG A 132 7.91 20.65 -0.52
C ARG A 132 9.11 20.74 -1.46
N HIS A 133 9.79 19.62 -1.72
CA HIS A 133 10.92 19.53 -2.64
C HIS A 133 10.49 19.37 -4.11
N LEU A 134 9.20 19.12 -4.39
CA LEU A 134 8.72 19.15 -5.76
C LEU A 134 8.80 20.59 -6.29
N PRO A 135 9.40 20.82 -7.47
CA PRO A 135 9.60 22.15 -8.01
C PRO A 135 8.31 22.72 -8.61
N LEU A 136 7.14 22.43 -8.03
CA LEU A 136 5.83 22.88 -8.54
C LEU A 136 5.71 24.40 -8.61
N ARG A 137 6.43 25.12 -7.75
CA ARG A 137 6.44 26.60 -7.75
C ARG A 137 7.29 27.19 -8.86
N SER A 138 8.34 26.48 -9.27
CA SER A 138 9.23 26.91 -10.36
C SER A 138 8.88 26.25 -11.69
N ALA A 139 8.04 25.21 -11.68
CA ALA A 139 7.55 24.54 -12.87
C ALA A 139 6.62 25.46 -13.65
N ARG A 140 6.84 25.55 -14.96
CA ARG A 140 6.04 26.36 -15.89
C ARG A 140 5.37 25.45 -16.92
N PRO A 141 4.18 25.82 -17.43
CA PRO A 141 3.64 25.18 -18.63
C PRO A 141 4.69 25.17 -19.74
N SER A 142 4.82 24.04 -20.43
CA SER A 142 5.70 23.97 -21.60
C SER A 142 5.03 24.66 -22.78
N ASP A 143 5.64 25.73 -23.27
CA ASP A 143 5.21 26.43 -24.48
C ASP A 143 5.84 25.82 -25.76
N ASP A 144 6.64 24.74 -25.62
CA ASP A 144 7.27 24.06 -26.74
C ASP A 144 6.23 23.36 -27.63
N PRO A 145 6.02 23.83 -28.89
CA PRO A 145 5.05 23.24 -29.80
C PRO A 145 5.34 21.80 -30.16
N ALA A 146 6.59 21.34 -30.08
CA ALA A 146 6.94 19.95 -30.33
C ALA A 146 6.48 19.03 -29.20
N LEU A 147 6.71 19.42 -27.95
CA LEU A 147 6.23 18.68 -26.78
C LEU A 147 4.70 18.61 -26.73
N GLN A 148 4.02 19.72 -27.06
CA GLN A 148 2.55 19.73 -27.12
C GLN A 148 2.01 18.82 -28.23
N ARG A 149 2.65 18.79 -29.40
CA ARG A 149 2.32 17.83 -30.48
C ARG A 149 2.52 16.38 -30.04
N ILE A 150 3.66 16.08 -29.42
CA ILE A 150 3.95 14.75 -28.87
C ILE A 150 2.88 14.33 -27.86
N LEU A 151 2.53 15.19 -26.91
CA LEU A 151 1.47 14.90 -25.94
C LEU A 151 0.13 14.66 -26.63
N GLY A 152 -0.21 15.45 -27.64
CA GLY A 152 -1.41 15.26 -28.46
C GLY A 152 -1.41 13.90 -29.16
N ASP A 153 -0.29 13.50 -29.75
CA ASP A 153 -0.14 12.22 -30.45
C ASP A 153 -0.29 11.02 -29.50
N VAL A 154 0.33 11.09 -28.33
CA VAL A 154 0.20 10.07 -27.27
C VAL A 154 -1.25 10.02 -26.76
N ALA A 155 -1.89 11.17 -26.53
CA ALA A 155 -3.26 11.24 -26.03
C ALA A 155 -4.29 10.67 -27.00
N ARG A 156 -4.01 10.63 -28.31
CA ARG A 156 -4.88 9.97 -29.31
C ARG A 156 -5.03 8.47 -29.07
N HIS A 157 -4.03 7.81 -28.48
CA HIS A 157 -4.07 6.37 -28.23
C HIS A 157 -4.90 6.00 -27.01
N ALA A 158 -4.95 6.87 -26.00
CA ALA A 158 -5.81 6.71 -24.82
C ALA A 158 -6.11 8.09 -24.20
N PRO A 159 -7.29 8.69 -24.42
CA PRO A 159 -7.55 10.06 -24.01
C PRO A 159 -7.69 10.21 -22.49
N LEU A 160 -6.91 11.12 -21.90
CA LEU A 160 -7.07 11.60 -20.54
C LEU A 160 -7.50 13.07 -20.57
N ARG A 161 -8.43 13.45 -19.69
CA ARG A 161 -8.85 14.84 -19.56
C ARG A 161 -7.74 15.69 -18.93
N HIS A 162 -7.49 16.87 -19.49
CA HIS A 162 -6.65 17.93 -18.91
C HIS A 162 -5.20 17.56 -18.57
N VAL A 163 -4.54 16.69 -19.33
CA VAL A 163 -3.12 16.42 -19.10
C VAL A 163 -2.30 17.67 -19.44
N ARG A 164 -1.48 18.11 -18.47
CA ARG A 164 -0.59 19.26 -18.60
C ARG A 164 0.86 18.80 -18.62
N LEU A 165 1.63 19.38 -19.53
CA LEU A 165 3.07 19.22 -19.57
C LEU A 165 3.71 20.45 -18.94
N LEU A 166 4.46 20.23 -17.87
CA LEU A 166 5.21 21.26 -17.17
C LEU A 166 6.70 21.01 -17.35
N GLN A 167 7.48 22.09 -17.45
CA GLN A 167 8.94 22.06 -17.39
C GLN A 167 9.42 22.65 -16.07
N GLY A 168 10.34 21.97 -15.41
CA GLY A 168 10.90 22.41 -14.14
C GLY A 168 12.15 21.64 -13.73
N PRO A 169 12.93 22.15 -12.76
CA PRO A 169 14.21 21.57 -12.36
C PRO A 169 14.02 20.23 -11.61
N VAL A 170 13.79 19.15 -12.36
CA VAL A 170 13.68 17.78 -11.86
C VAL A 170 14.82 16.90 -12.39
N ALA A 171 15.12 15.85 -11.64
CA ALA A 171 16.15 14.87 -11.96
C ALA A 171 15.92 14.11 -13.28
N GLY A 172 14.66 13.97 -13.66
CA GLY A 172 14.22 13.21 -14.82
C GLY A 172 12.73 13.47 -15.06
N PRO A 173 12.21 13.03 -16.21
CA PRO A 173 10.78 13.07 -16.49
C PRO A 173 10.01 12.32 -15.39
N CYS A 174 8.85 12.85 -14.97
CA CYS A 174 7.99 12.16 -14.02
C CYS A 174 6.51 12.54 -14.15
N ALA A 175 5.64 11.54 -13.99
CA ALA A 175 4.22 11.71 -13.81
C ALA A 175 3.87 12.14 -12.38
N LEU A 176 3.06 13.18 -12.25
CA LEU A 176 2.61 13.71 -10.96
C LEU A 176 1.10 13.82 -10.87
N GLY A 177 0.56 13.28 -9.77
CA GLY A 177 -0.87 13.31 -9.49
C GLY A 177 -1.65 12.56 -10.56
N ARG A 178 -2.67 13.21 -11.13
CA ARG A 178 -3.60 12.59 -12.09
C ARG A 178 -3.44 13.11 -13.53
N HIS A 179 -2.85 14.29 -13.70
CA HIS A 179 -2.98 15.05 -14.95
C HIS A 179 -1.73 15.89 -15.25
N THR A 180 -0.56 15.56 -14.69
CA THR A 180 0.63 16.41 -14.86
C THR A 180 1.84 15.55 -15.17
N ILE A 181 2.53 15.88 -16.26
CA ILE A 181 3.83 15.32 -16.62
C ILE A 181 4.84 16.46 -16.44
N LEU A 182 5.88 16.20 -15.64
CA LEU A 182 6.94 17.15 -15.37
C LEU A 182 8.22 16.70 -16.08
N ILE A 183 8.82 17.59 -16.85
CA ILE A 183 9.99 17.29 -17.70
C ILE A 183 11.14 18.24 -17.35
N PRO A 184 12.40 17.76 -17.23
CA PRO A 184 13.55 18.64 -17.13
C PRO A 184 13.69 19.53 -18.38
N PRO A 185 14.00 20.83 -18.25
CA PRO A 185 14.15 21.72 -19.41
C PRO A 185 15.21 21.22 -20.40
N ASP A 186 16.30 20.64 -19.89
CA ASP A 186 17.42 20.19 -20.72
C ASP A 186 17.10 18.89 -21.49
N LEU A 187 16.03 18.19 -21.12
CA LEU A 187 15.69 16.88 -21.70
C LEU A 187 15.43 16.98 -23.21
N THR A 188 14.81 18.09 -23.65
CA THR A 188 14.51 18.35 -25.06
C THR A 188 15.77 18.55 -25.90
N ASN A 189 16.88 18.96 -25.29
CA ASN A 189 18.16 19.17 -25.97
C ASN A 189 18.98 17.88 -26.09
N HIS A 190 18.71 16.90 -25.24
CA HIS A 190 19.49 15.66 -25.16
C HIS A 190 18.84 14.46 -25.85
N LEU A 191 17.55 14.56 -26.18
CA LEU A 191 16.78 13.48 -26.81
C LEU A 191 16.30 13.88 -28.20
N THR A 192 16.31 12.93 -29.13
CA THR A 192 15.64 13.11 -30.43
C THR A 192 14.12 13.18 -30.24
N HIS A 193 13.40 13.74 -31.21
CA HIS A 193 11.93 13.77 -31.17
C HIS A 193 11.29 12.41 -30.93
N GLN A 194 11.85 11.36 -31.51
CA GLN A 194 11.36 9.98 -31.35
C GLN A 194 11.61 9.45 -29.93
N GLN A 195 12.77 9.76 -29.35
CA GLN A 195 13.08 9.39 -27.96
C GLN A 195 12.21 10.17 -26.97
N LEU A 196 11.99 11.46 -27.21
CA LEU A 196 11.12 12.30 -26.40
C LEU A 196 9.67 11.81 -26.46
N ASN A 197 9.21 11.38 -27.63
CA ASN A 197 7.89 10.75 -27.78
C ASN A 197 7.77 9.48 -26.93
N ALA A 198 8.78 8.60 -26.96
CA ALA A 198 8.80 7.40 -26.15
C ALA A 198 8.77 7.70 -24.63
N VAL A 199 9.51 8.72 -24.18
CA VAL A 199 9.52 9.16 -22.78
C VAL A 199 8.16 9.72 -22.36
N VAL A 200 7.58 10.62 -23.17
CA VAL A 200 6.26 11.19 -22.87
C VAL A 200 5.19 10.10 -22.86
N ALA A 201 5.25 9.13 -23.76
CA ALA A 201 4.35 7.98 -23.75
C ALA A 201 4.49 7.16 -22.46
N HIS A 202 5.72 6.91 -21.99
CA HIS A 202 5.96 6.21 -20.72
C HIS A 202 5.37 6.97 -19.52
N GLU A 203 5.64 8.27 -19.39
CA GLU A 203 5.07 9.08 -18.32
C GLU A 203 3.54 9.20 -18.39
N TYR A 204 2.99 9.25 -19.60
CA TYR A 204 1.55 9.25 -19.81
C TYR A 204 0.91 7.93 -19.35
N ALA A 205 1.59 6.80 -19.56
CA ALA A 205 1.15 5.49 -19.06
C ALA A 205 1.00 5.48 -17.53
N HIS A 206 1.93 6.10 -16.80
CA HIS A 206 1.82 6.26 -15.35
C HIS A 206 0.56 7.04 -14.94
N LEU A 207 0.19 8.09 -15.69
CA LEU A 207 -1.05 8.84 -15.44
C LEU A 207 -2.30 7.99 -15.73
N LEU A 208 -2.31 7.25 -16.84
CA LEU A 208 -3.42 6.34 -17.20
C LEU A 208 -3.67 5.32 -16.08
N ARG A 209 -2.60 4.75 -15.53
CA ARG A 209 -2.64 3.70 -14.51
C ARG A 209 -2.76 4.23 -13.08
N ARG A 210 -2.69 5.55 -12.90
CA ARG A 210 -2.68 6.27 -11.61
C ARG A 210 -1.54 5.83 -10.69
N ASP A 211 -0.39 5.49 -11.26
CA ASP A 211 0.77 4.99 -10.52
C ASP A 211 1.28 5.99 -9.46
N PRO A 212 1.24 7.33 -9.66
CA PRO A 212 1.58 8.28 -8.59
C PRO A 212 0.70 8.13 -7.33
N ALA A 213 -0.60 7.88 -7.51
CA ALA A 213 -1.53 7.69 -6.39
C ALA A 213 -1.25 6.37 -5.65
N TRP A 214 -1.01 5.29 -6.40
CA TRP A 214 -0.65 3.99 -5.82
C TRP A 214 0.70 4.02 -5.11
N THR A 215 1.67 4.77 -5.63
CA THR A 215 2.99 4.94 -4.99
C THR A 215 2.86 5.59 -3.61
N VAL A 216 1.99 6.59 -3.48
CA VAL A 216 1.69 7.22 -2.17
C VAL A 216 0.90 6.27 -1.27
N ALA A 217 -0.16 5.65 -1.78
CA ALA A 217 -1.04 4.78 -0.98
C ALA A 217 -0.34 3.53 -0.45
N LEU A 218 0.31 2.76 -1.34
CA LEU A 218 1.02 1.54 -0.96
C LEU A 218 2.27 1.85 -0.14
N GLY A 219 2.98 2.95 -0.45
CA GLY A 219 4.12 3.40 0.34
C GLY A 219 3.71 3.80 1.76
N ALA A 220 2.62 4.54 1.93
CA ALA A 220 2.08 4.89 3.24
C ALA A 220 1.66 3.63 4.03
N LEU A 221 0.95 2.70 3.38
CA LEU A 221 0.57 1.42 3.97
C LEU A 221 1.79 0.65 4.48
N THR A 222 2.82 0.49 3.65
CA THR A 222 4.05 -0.21 4.03
C THR A 222 4.82 0.50 5.15
N HIS A 223 4.83 1.84 5.19
CA HIS A 223 5.45 2.59 6.29
C HIS A 223 4.68 2.46 7.61
N LEU A 224 3.34 2.50 7.57
CA LEU A 224 2.51 2.31 8.75
C LEU A 224 2.69 0.90 9.32
N LEU A 225 2.84 -0.08 8.42
CA LEU A 225 2.98 -1.51 8.71
C LEU A 225 4.44 -1.96 8.54
N TRP A 226 5.39 -1.12 8.98
CA TRP A 226 6.83 -1.28 8.76
C TRP A 226 7.39 -2.60 9.30
N PHE A 227 6.78 -3.13 10.37
CA PHE A 227 7.16 -4.38 11.02
C PHE A 227 6.85 -5.63 10.17
N GLN A 228 6.10 -5.50 9.07
CA GLN A 228 5.85 -6.59 8.14
C GLN A 228 6.84 -6.57 6.95
N PRO A 229 7.88 -7.41 6.93
CA PRO A 229 8.89 -7.41 5.86
C PRO A 229 8.32 -7.72 4.47
N LEU A 230 7.28 -8.57 4.39
CA LEU A 230 6.67 -8.94 3.12
C LEU A 230 6.01 -7.75 2.41
N ASN A 231 5.53 -6.74 3.15
CA ASN A 231 4.97 -5.52 2.57
C ASN A 231 6.02 -4.77 1.73
N TRP A 232 7.28 -4.76 2.18
CA TRP A 232 8.38 -4.12 1.46
C TRP A 232 8.74 -4.87 0.19
N MET A 233 8.75 -6.20 0.25
CA MET A 233 9.02 -7.06 -0.91
C MET A 233 7.94 -6.90 -1.98
N VAL A 234 6.68 -6.88 -1.58
CA VAL A 234 5.54 -6.71 -2.50
C VAL A 234 5.51 -5.30 -3.08
N LEU A 235 5.79 -4.27 -2.28
CA LEU A 235 5.92 -2.90 -2.79
C LEU A 235 7.04 -2.79 -3.83
N ALA A 236 8.19 -3.42 -3.60
CA ALA A 236 9.30 -3.44 -4.54
C ALA A 236 8.97 -4.24 -5.82
N ALA A 237 8.26 -5.37 -5.69
CA ALA A 237 7.76 -6.13 -6.84
C ALA A 237 6.72 -5.33 -7.64
N TRP A 238 5.83 -4.60 -6.96
CA TRP A 238 4.80 -3.78 -7.58
C TRP A 238 5.40 -2.65 -8.40
N ARG A 239 6.39 -1.94 -7.85
CA ARG A 239 7.09 -0.86 -8.58
C ARG A 239 7.68 -1.37 -9.89
N ARG A 240 8.37 -2.51 -9.86
CA ARG A 240 8.94 -3.16 -11.05
C ARG A 240 7.87 -3.53 -12.08
N ALA A 241 6.77 -4.14 -11.63
CA ALA A 241 5.65 -4.46 -12.49
C ALA A 241 4.99 -3.21 -13.11
N SER A 242 4.97 -2.11 -12.37
CA SER A 242 4.45 -0.82 -12.84
C SER A 242 5.29 -0.25 -13.98
N GLU A 243 6.62 -0.24 -13.81
CA GLU A 243 7.57 0.20 -14.85
C GLU A 243 7.44 -0.63 -16.13
N GLU A 244 7.47 -1.97 -16.00
CA GLU A 244 7.36 -2.88 -17.15
C GLU A 244 6.04 -2.70 -17.91
N ALA A 245 4.95 -2.45 -17.20
CA ALA A 245 3.66 -2.28 -17.83
C ALA A 245 3.48 -0.86 -18.43
N CYS A 246 4.18 0.15 -17.91
CA CYS A 246 4.27 1.47 -18.56
C CYS A 246 5.12 1.39 -19.83
N ASP A 247 6.21 0.62 -19.81
CA ASP A 247 7.02 0.34 -20.99
C ASP A 247 6.25 -0.39 -22.07
N ALA A 248 5.49 -1.43 -21.69
CA ALA A 248 4.66 -2.17 -22.64
C ALA A 248 3.63 -1.25 -23.31
N TRP A 249 3.04 -0.31 -22.56
CA TRP A 249 2.12 0.68 -23.12
C TRP A 249 2.83 1.67 -24.05
N ALA A 250 3.98 2.20 -23.63
CA ALA A 250 4.77 3.14 -24.43
C ALA A 250 5.29 2.49 -25.73
N ALA A 251 5.74 1.24 -25.68
CA ALA A 251 6.22 0.46 -26.83
C ALA A 251 5.12 0.08 -27.83
N ARG A 252 3.84 0.08 -27.40
CA ARG A 252 2.70 -0.05 -28.32
C ARG A 252 2.30 1.29 -28.96
N THR A 253 2.55 2.38 -28.26
CA THR A 253 2.21 3.74 -28.68
C THR A 253 3.29 4.33 -29.59
N VAL A 254 4.54 3.92 -29.38
CA VAL A 254 5.75 4.40 -30.04
C VAL A 254 6.66 3.21 -30.35
N SER A 255 7.55 3.32 -31.34
CA SER A 255 8.50 2.24 -31.67
C SER A 255 9.29 1.76 -30.43
N PRO A 256 9.33 0.44 -30.14
CA PRO A 256 10.08 -0.13 -29.02
C PRO A 256 11.56 0.26 -29.03
N THR A 257 12.19 0.33 -30.21
CA THR A 257 13.59 0.71 -30.36
C THR A 257 13.89 2.12 -29.84
N HIS A 258 12.99 3.08 -30.10
CA HIS A 258 13.14 4.45 -29.60
C HIS A 258 13.01 4.52 -28.09
N LEU A 259 12.14 3.68 -27.50
CA LEU A 259 12.01 3.57 -26.05
C LEU A 259 13.29 2.99 -25.42
N ALA A 260 13.88 1.91 -25.95
CA ALA A 260 15.14 1.37 -25.45
C ALA A 260 16.26 2.42 -25.49
N HIS A 261 16.41 3.11 -26.62
CA HIS A 261 17.43 4.14 -26.77
C HIS A 261 17.22 5.33 -25.82
N ALA A 262 15.98 5.77 -25.62
CA ALA A 262 15.65 6.83 -24.68
C ALA A 262 15.99 6.41 -23.24
N LEU A 263 15.57 5.22 -22.81
CA LEU A 263 15.85 4.69 -21.48
C LEU A 263 17.35 4.52 -21.22
N LEU A 264 18.11 4.03 -22.21
CA LEU A 264 19.55 3.94 -22.13
C LEU A 264 20.21 5.32 -21.96
N ARG A 265 19.73 6.34 -22.69
CA ARG A 265 20.23 7.72 -22.56
C ARG A 265 19.91 8.36 -21.21
N LEU A 266 18.73 8.08 -20.66
CA LEU A 266 18.32 8.54 -19.33
C LEU A 266 19.07 7.83 -18.20
N ALA A 267 19.50 6.59 -18.42
CA ALA A 267 20.26 5.82 -17.46
C ALA A 267 21.75 6.21 -17.40
N GLN A 268 22.27 6.90 -18.42
CA GLN A 268 23.68 7.29 -18.47
C GLN A 268 24.00 8.35 -17.38
N PRO A 269 25.12 8.20 -16.65
CA PRO A 269 25.50 9.11 -15.57
C PRO A 269 25.62 10.58 -15.99
N ALA A 270 26.00 10.85 -17.25
CA ALA A 270 26.12 12.21 -17.79
C ALA A 270 24.79 12.96 -17.87
N SER A 271 23.66 12.25 -17.84
CA SER A 271 22.30 12.80 -17.88
C SER A 271 21.68 12.96 -16.49
N ARG A 272 22.38 12.56 -15.42
CA ARG A 272 21.88 12.59 -14.03
C ARG A 272 22.38 13.84 -13.32
N PRO A 273 21.50 14.79 -12.96
CA PRO A 273 21.92 15.82 -12.03
C PRO A 273 22.19 15.20 -10.65
N ALA A 274 23.12 15.78 -9.88
CA ALA A 274 23.65 15.18 -8.63
C ALA A 274 22.58 14.80 -7.58
N HIS A 275 21.39 15.40 -7.64
CA HIS A 275 20.26 15.08 -6.76
C HIS A 275 19.44 13.84 -7.20
N ALA A 276 19.62 13.35 -8.43
CA ALA A 276 19.02 12.11 -8.94
C ALA A 276 19.59 10.85 -8.27
N LEU A 277 20.80 10.95 -7.69
CA LEU A 277 21.48 9.87 -6.96
C LEU A 277 20.72 9.43 -5.69
N LEU A 278 19.74 10.22 -5.24
CA LEU A 278 18.92 9.94 -4.06
C LEU A 278 17.58 9.27 -4.40
N SER A 279 17.29 9.02 -5.69
CA SER A 279 16.05 8.36 -6.11
C SER A 279 16.30 6.85 -6.36
N PRO A 280 15.69 5.94 -5.59
CA PRO A 280 15.97 4.50 -5.67
C PRO A 280 15.49 3.83 -6.96
N SER A 281 14.73 4.53 -7.81
CA SER A 281 14.06 3.92 -8.98
C SER A 281 14.99 3.64 -10.16
N ALA A 282 16.21 4.18 -10.18
CA ALA A 282 17.08 4.11 -11.35
C ALA A 282 18.29 3.17 -11.15
N SER A 283 18.04 1.94 -10.73
CA SER A 283 19.07 0.88 -10.72
C SER A 283 19.28 0.31 -12.12
N THR A 284 20.54 0.32 -12.58
CA THR A 284 21.04 -0.16 -13.87
C THR A 284 20.73 -1.64 -14.16
N SER A 285 20.45 -2.44 -13.12
CA SER A 285 20.07 -3.86 -13.27
C SER A 285 18.72 -4.09 -13.95
N HIS A 286 17.83 -3.09 -13.96
CA HIS A 286 16.49 -3.20 -14.52
C HIS A 286 16.44 -3.04 -16.06
N LEU A 287 17.49 -2.46 -16.67
CA LEU A 287 17.52 -2.17 -18.11
C LEU A 287 17.75 -3.42 -18.96
N THR A 288 18.60 -4.34 -18.50
CA THR A 288 18.91 -5.58 -19.23
C THR A 288 17.69 -6.51 -19.29
N VAL A 289 16.92 -6.60 -18.20
CA VAL A 289 15.66 -7.38 -18.14
C VAL A 289 14.58 -6.77 -19.05
N ARG A 290 14.50 -5.43 -19.13
CA ARG A 290 13.55 -4.71 -20.00
C ARG A 290 13.85 -4.94 -21.49
N ILE A 291 15.12 -4.98 -21.87
CA ILE A 291 15.54 -5.22 -23.26
C ILE A 291 15.25 -6.67 -23.69
N THR A 292 15.43 -7.66 -22.79
CA THR A 292 15.15 -9.07 -23.12
C THR A 292 13.67 -9.39 -23.20
N ALA A 293 12.81 -8.74 -22.40
CA ALA A 293 11.36 -8.97 -22.42
C ALA A 293 10.67 -8.52 -23.72
N TRP A 294 11.29 -7.63 -24.49
CA TRP A 294 10.72 -7.13 -25.75
C TRP A 294 10.95 -8.04 -26.96
N ASN A 295 11.81 -9.05 -26.83
CA ASN A 295 12.07 -9.98 -27.92
C ASN A 295 11.08 -11.15 -27.96
N ASP A 296 10.05 -11.14 -27.11
CA ASP A 296 9.09 -12.24 -26.95
C ASP A 296 7.68 -11.84 -27.44
N PRO A 297 7.24 -12.27 -28.64
CA PRO A 297 6.03 -11.76 -29.29
C PRO A 297 4.70 -12.22 -28.66
N LEU A 298 4.72 -13.18 -27.72
CA LEU A 298 3.51 -13.83 -27.20
C LEU A 298 2.76 -13.04 -26.11
N GLY A 299 3.36 -11.97 -25.55
CA GLY A 299 2.75 -11.14 -24.50
C GLY A 299 1.86 -9.99 -25.00
N ALA A 300 1.97 -9.62 -26.28
CA ALA A 300 1.34 -8.42 -26.84
C ALA A 300 -0.19 -8.55 -27.00
N ASP A 301 -0.69 -9.76 -27.28
CA ASP A 301 -2.10 -9.98 -27.66
C ASP A 301 -3.07 -10.04 -26.46
N GLN A 302 -2.60 -10.38 -25.26
CA GLN A 302 -3.45 -10.46 -24.07
C GLN A 302 -3.73 -9.09 -23.43
N GLU A 303 -2.85 -8.10 -23.58
CA GLU A 303 -3.04 -6.77 -22.99
C GLU A 303 -4.03 -5.89 -23.79
N ALA A 304 -4.26 -6.17 -25.07
CA ALA A 304 -5.15 -5.42 -25.96
C ALA A 304 -6.61 -5.38 -25.48
N LYS A 305 -7.07 -6.44 -24.80
CA LYS A 305 -8.43 -6.50 -24.22
C LYS A 305 -8.58 -5.65 -22.96
N HIS A 306 -7.47 -5.17 -22.38
CA HIS A 306 -7.48 -4.58 -21.04
C HIS A 306 -7.46 -3.04 -21.01
N PHE A 307 -7.10 -2.40 -22.12
CA PHE A 307 -7.13 -0.93 -22.28
C PHE A 307 -8.42 -0.40 -22.90
N ALA A 308 -9.43 -1.25 -23.11
CA ALA A 308 -10.75 -0.80 -23.51
C ALA A 308 -11.30 0.13 -22.40
N PRO A 309 -11.77 1.34 -22.76
CA PRO A 309 -12.38 2.23 -21.78
C PRO A 309 -13.55 1.48 -21.11
N VAL A 310 -13.59 1.51 -19.77
CA VAL A 310 -14.82 1.18 -19.05
C VAL A 310 -15.85 2.19 -19.55
N SER A 311 -16.77 1.70 -20.37
CA SER A 311 -17.87 2.51 -20.90
C SER A 311 -18.71 3.04 -19.74
N PRO A 312 -19.24 4.27 -19.83
CA PRO A 312 -19.94 4.92 -18.73
C PRO A 312 -21.16 4.13 -18.25
#